data_AF-A0A1V3RCR6-F1
#
_entry.id   AF-A0A1V3RCR6-F1
#
_cell.length_a   1.000
_cell.length_b   1.000
_cell.length_c   1.000
_cell.angle_alpha   90.00
_cell.angle_beta   90.00
_cell.angle_gamma   90.00
#
_symmetry.space_group_name_H-M   'P 1'
#
loop_
_entity.id
_entity.type
_entity.pdbx_description
1 polymer ?
#
loop_
_entity_poly.entity_id
_entity_poly.type
_entity_poly.pdbx_seq_one_letter_code
_entity_poly.pdbx_strand_id
1 'polypeptide(L)'
;MNIRNYLDSTYLKTDVQASLSENENIAVAQGFIQEAIDEGFKLIMIRPNRVSLAKKMIVAAQSKVLVGTVIDFPEGKSSLRKKLDEALECIQNGADDLDFVCNYEAFKAGDIDLVKEEILKGTQLGLSHNKTVKWIIEVAALNELQITQLSALIKNVIISNFEEDAFSSVFVKSSTGFYKTENNLPNGATVSSVKIMLENASPLPVKAAGGVRTYNEALQMIELGVKRIGTSGAKAIANGEETSSQY
;
A
#
# COMPACT_ATOMS: atom_id res chain seq x y z
N MET A 1 19.96 -0.74 12.36
CA MET A 1 18.96 -0.97 11.29
C MET A 1 18.72 0.35 10.57
N ASN A 2 18.70 0.39 9.24
CA ASN A 2 18.32 1.62 8.52
C ASN A 2 16.81 1.60 8.25
N ILE A 3 16.04 2.41 8.99
CA ILE A 3 14.58 2.45 8.90
C ILE A 3 14.08 2.90 7.51
N ARG A 4 14.87 3.70 6.79
CA ARG A 4 14.54 4.22 5.44
C ARG A 4 14.23 3.11 4.44
N ASN A 5 14.86 1.94 4.61
CA ASN A 5 14.63 0.74 3.79
C ASN A 5 13.25 0.10 4.00
N TYR A 6 12.52 0.48 5.05
CA TYR A 6 11.18 -0.01 5.35
C TYR A 6 10.09 0.99 4.94
N LEU A 7 10.44 2.25 4.65
CA LEU A 7 9.45 3.31 4.42
C LEU A 7 9.00 3.38 2.95
N ASP A 8 7.69 3.49 2.75
CA ASP A 8 7.04 3.94 1.53
C ASP A 8 6.58 5.38 1.80
N SER A 9 7.34 6.38 1.35
CA SER A 9 6.88 7.78 1.41
C SER A 9 5.62 7.89 0.56
N THR A 10 4.55 8.50 1.07
CA THR A 10 3.22 8.37 0.46
C THR A 10 2.53 9.71 0.27
N TYR A 11 2.21 10.04 -1.00
CA TYR A 11 1.36 11.17 -1.39
C TYR A 11 0.19 10.74 -2.29
N LEU A 12 -1.02 10.67 -1.72
CA LEU A 12 -2.23 10.17 -2.40
C LEU A 12 -3.43 11.13 -2.35
N LYS A 13 -3.31 12.35 -1.80
CA LYS A 13 -4.43 13.30 -1.82
C LYS A 13 -4.70 13.72 -3.26
N THR A 14 -5.98 13.80 -3.63
CA THR A 14 -6.38 14.56 -4.81
C THR A 14 -6.22 16.06 -4.56
N ASP A 15 -6.27 16.85 -5.62
CA ASP A 15 -6.36 18.31 -5.59
C ASP A 15 -7.51 18.78 -4.69
N VAL A 16 -8.70 18.21 -4.85
CA VAL A 16 -9.88 18.50 -4.01
C VAL A 16 -9.62 18.16 -2.54
N GLN A 17 -9.06 16.98 -2.23
CA GLN A 17 -8.76 16.56 -0.86
C GLN A 17 -7.67 17.39 -0.19
N ALA A 18 -6.76 17.96 -0.99
CA ALA A 18 -5.70 18.83 -0.49
C ALA A 18 -6.13 20.31 -0.43
N SER A 19 -7.29 20.67 -0.97
CA SER A 19 -7.71 22.06 -1.18
C SER A 19 -6.69 22.87 -1.98
N LEU A 20 -6.17 22.27 -3.06
CA LEU A 20 -5.17 22.85 -3.96
C LEU A 20 -5.67 22.85 -5.40
N SER A 21 -5.13 23.72 -6.25
CA SER A 21 -5.26 23.54 -7.70
C SER A 21 -4.52 22.30 -8.17
N GLU A 22 -4.83 21.81 -9.37
CA GLU A 22 -4.14 20.65 -9.96
C GLU A 22 -2.62 20.87 -10.04
N ASN A 23 -2.19 22.07 -10.48
CA ASN A 23 -0.77 22.41 -10.60
C ASN A 23 -0.05 22.45 -9.25
N GLU A 24 -0.68 23.02 -8.22
CA GLU A 24 -0.13 23.02 -6.86
C GLU A 24 -0.05 21.60 -6.30
N ASN A 25 -1.06 20.77 -6.55
CA ASN A 25 -1.08 19.37 -6.11
C ASN A 25 0.01 18.54 -6.80
N ILE A 26 0.28 18.80 -8.08
CA ILE A 26 1.41 18.21 -8.81
C ILE A 26 2.74 18.63 -8.18
N ALA A 27 2.92 19.91 -7.86
CA ALA A 27 4.14 20.40 -7.22
C ALA A 27 4.39 19.73 -5.85
N VAL A 28 3.33 19.52 -5.05
CA VAL A 28 3.44 18.76 -3.79
C VAL A 28 3.87 17.33 -4.05
N ALA A 29 3.27 16.65 -5.04
CA ALA A 29 3.67 15.28 -5.40
C ALA A 29 5.14 15.20 -5.84
N GLN A 30 5.61 16.17 -6.63
CA GLN A 30 7.03 16.29 -7.00
C GLN A 30 7.93 16.45 -5.78
N GLY A 31 7.51 17.26 -4.79
CA GLY A 31 8.21 17.40 -3.52
C GLY A 31 8.38 16.08 -2.78
N PHE A 32 7.32 15.26 -2.69
CA PHE A 32 7.40 13.93 -2.09
C PHE A 32 8.29 12.96 -2.87
N ILE A 33 8.27 13.01 -4.21
CA ILE A 33 9.16 12.22 -5.06
C ILE A 33 10.62 12.61 -4.82
N GLN A 34 10.91 13.92 -4.78
CA GLN A 34 12.25 14.43 -4.52
C GLN A 34 12.73 14.05 -3.11
N GLU A 35 11.87 14.20 -2.09
CA GLU A 35 12.18 13.78 -0.73
C GLU A 35 12.53 12.29 -0.66
N ALA A 36 11.77 11.43 -1.36
CA ALA A 36 12.07 10.00 -1.38
C ALA A 36 13.42 9.68 -2.03
N ILE A 37 13.80 10.44 -3.07
CA ILE A 37 15.11 10.35 -3.73
C ILE A 37 16.22 10.79 -2.77
N ASP A 38 16.08 11.97 -2.17
CA ASP A 38 17.11 12.59 -1.31
C ASP A 38 17.37 11.75 -0.05
N GLU A 39 16.31 11.22 0.55
CA GLU A 39 16.39 10.38 1.76
C GLU A 39 16.71 8.92 1.45
N GLY A 40 16.70 8.50 0.19
CA GLY A 40 16.93 7.11 -0.20
C GLY A 40 15.91 6.14 0.42
N PHE A 41 14.63 6.53 0.47
CA PHE A 41 13.58 5.63 0.92
C PHE A 41 13.44 4.45 -0.02
N LYS A 42 12.84 3.36 0.46
CA LYS A 42 12.63 2.18 -0.37
C LYS A 42 11.65 2.45 -1.53
N LEU A 43 10.64 3.32 -1.34
CA LEU A 43 9.62 3.60 -2.36
C LEU A 43 8.94 4.96 -2.16
N ILE A 44 8.47 5.55 -3.27
CA ILE A 44 7.46 6.61 -3.30
C ILE A 44 6.11 6.04 -3.78
N MET A 45 5.05 6.24 -3.00
CA MET A 45 3.69 5.81 -3.28
C MET A 45 2.87 7.01 -3.77
N ILE A 46 2.47 6.99 -5.03
CA ILE A 46 1.77 8.07 -5.72
C ILE A 46 0.60 7.52 -6.56
N ARG A 47 -0.34 8.39 -6.94
CA ARG A 47 -1.52 7.98 -7.75
C ARG A 47 -1.14 7.55 -9.17
N PRO A 48 -1.97 6.73 -9.84
CA PRO A 48 -1.75 6.22 -11.19
C PRO A 48 -1.31 7.28 -12.22
N ASN A 49 -2.00 8.43 -12.24
CA ASN A 49 -1.72 9.53 -13.16
C ASN A 49 -0.36 10.23 -12.94
N ARG A 50 0.37 9.88 -11.87
CA ARG A 50 1.68 10.44 -11.52
C ARG A 50 2.84 9.45 -11.62
N VAL A 51 2.56 8.19 -11.97
CA VAL A 51 3.58 7.13 -12.07
C VAL A 51 4.67 7.50 -13.07
N SER A 52 4.30 7.94 -14.28
CA SER A 52 5.26 8.32 -15.32
C SER A 52 6.14 9.50 -14.88
N LEU A 53 5.57 10.47 -14.17
CA LEU A 53 6.31 11.61 -13.61
C LEU A 53 7.35 11.14 -12.57
N ALA A 54 6.93 10.33 -11.60
CA ALA A 54 7.82 9.78 -10.58
C ALA A 54 8.97 8.98 -11.20
N LYS A 55 8.66 8.11 -12.17
CA LYS A 55 9.68 7.28 -12.84
C LYS A 55 10.72 8.14 -13.57
N LYS A 56 10.29 9.19 -14.27
CA LYS A 56 11.19 10.13 -14.95
C LYS A 56 12.14 10.83 -13.97
N MET A 57 11.62 11.33 -12.85
CA MET A 57 12.44 12.00 -11.83
C MET A 57 13.47 11.05 -11.21
N ILE A 58 13.06 9.84 -10.84
CA ILE A 58 13.93 8.83 -10.23
C ILE A 58 15.06 8.40 -11.19
N VAL A 59 14.73 8.17 -12.47
CA VAL A 59 15.73 7.82 -13.49
C VAL A 59 16.71 8.97 -13.72
N ALA A 60 16.22 10.21 -13.83
CA ALA A 60 17.07 11.38 -14.01
C ALA A 60 18.05 11.58 -12.83
N ALA A 61 17.61 11.27 -11.61
CA ALA A 61 18.45 11.32 -10.42
C ALA A 61 19.35 10.07 -10.22
N GLN A 62 19.29 9.08 -11.13
CA GLN A 62 19.98 7.79 -11.00
C GLN A 62 19.70 7.08 -9.65
N SER A 63 18.49 7.25 -9.13
CA SER A 63 18.09 6.74 -7.82
C SER A 63 17.55 5.31 -7.89
N LYS A 64 17.65 4.58 -6.77
CA LYS A 64 17.12 3.21 -6.59
C LYS A 64 15.74 3.18 -5.94
N VAL A 65 15.14 4.33 -5.65
CA VAL A 65 13.78 4.44 -5.11
C VAL A 65 12.81 3.76 -6.06
N LEU A 66 11.93 2.90 -5.52
CA LEU A 66 10.87 2.25 -6.30
C LEU A 66 9.67 3.18 -6.47
N VAL A 67 8.89 2.98 -7.53
CA VAL A 67 7.61 3.65 -7.74
C VAL A 67 6.48 2.71 -7.40
N GLY A 68 5.72 3.03 -6.35
CA GLY A 68 4.47 2.35 -6.04
C GLY A 68 3.26 3.17 -6.43
N THR A 69 2.19 2.48 -6.81
CA THR A 69 0.89 3.10 -7.05
C THR A 69 -0.23 2.27 -6.45
N VAL A 70 -1.41 2.86 -6.37
CA VAL A 70 -2.63 2.24 -5.87
C VAL A 70 -3.55 1.86 -7.02
N ILE A 71 -4.29 0.75 -6.88
CA ILE A 71 -5.27 0.28 -7.87
C ILE A 71 -6.65 0.17 -7.24
N ASP A 72 -7.65 0.71 -7.93
CA ASP A 72 -9.05 0.85 -7.52
C ASP A 72 -9.23 1.50 -6.15
N PHE A 73 -8.54 2.63 -5.96
CA PHE A 73 -8.35 3.25 -4.66
C PHE A 73 -9.18 4.53 -4.46
N PRO A 74 -9.76 4.74 -3.26
CA PRO A 74 -9.62 3.91 -2.05
C PRO A 74 -10.71 2.84 -1.85
N GLU A 75 -11.76 2.77 -2.68
CA GLU A 75 -12.96 1.99 -2.34
C GLU A 75 -12.90 0.50 -2.71
N GLY A 76 -12.12 0.09 -3.71
CA GLY A 76 -11.99 -1.32 -4.11
C GLY A 76 -13.23 -1.96 -4.74
N LYS A 77 -14.18 -1.16 -5.25
CA LYS A 77 -15.50 -1.60 -5.74
C LYS A 77 -15.63 -1.69 -7.26
N SER A 78 -14.59 -1.34 -8.02
CA SER A 78 -14.64 -1.46 -9.48
C SER A 78 -14.68 -2.92 -9.92
N SER A 79 -15.17 -3.17 -11.13
CA SER A 79 -15.12 -4.50 -11.71
C SER A 79 -13.67 -4.96 -11.93
N LEU A 80 -13.45 -6.27 -11.87
CA LEU A 80 -12.14 -6.89 -12.12
C LEU A 80 -11.46 -6.33 -13.37
N ARG A 81 -12.19 -6.23 -14.50
CA ARG A 81 -11.65 -5.68 -15.75
C ARG A 81 -11.06 -4.28 -15.56
N LYS A 82 -11.77 -3.38 -14.86
CA LYS A 82 -11.27 -2.02 -14.61
C LYS A 82 -10.02 -2.02 -13.74
N LYS A 83 -9.96 -2.87 -12.70
CA LYS A 83 -8.77 -3.02 -11.85
C LYS A 83 -7.56 -3.47 -12.68
N LEU A 84 -7.75 -4.44 -13.59
CA LEU A 84 -6.68 -4.95 -14.45
C LEU A 84 -6.24 -3.93 -15.50
N ASP A 85 -7.19 -3.21 -16.11
CA ASP A 85 -6.89 -2.16 -17.10
C ASP A 85 -6.05 -1.03 -16.46
N GLU A 86 -6.44 -0.55 -15.27
CA GLU A 86 -5.68 0.46 -14.51
C GLU A 86 -4.29 -0.04 -14.09
N ALA A 87 -4.19 -1.29 -13.62
CA ALA A 87 -2.92 -1.89 -13.24
C ALA A 87 -1.97 -2.04 -14.44
N LEU A 88 -2.48 -2.45 -15.59
CA LEU A 88 -1.70 -2.57 -16.81
C LEU A 88 -1.17 -1.20 -17.28
N GLU A 89 -2.00 -0.16 -17.22
CA GLU A 89 -1.57 1.21 -17.52
C GLU A 89 -0.46 1.67 -16.56
N CYS A 90 -0.61 1.39 -15.25
CA CYS A 90 0.41 1.70 -14.26
C CYS A 90 1.74 0.97 -14.52
N ILE A 91 1.69 -0.31 -14.92
CA ILE A 91 2.87 -1.09 -15.32
C ILE A 91 3.58 -0.42 -16.51
N GLN A 92 2.82 -0.04 -17.54
CA GLN A 92 3.35 0.62 -18.73
C GLN A 92 3.96 1.98 -18.41
N ASN A 93 3.39 2.70 -17.44
CA ASN A 93 3.90 3.97 -16.95
C ASN A 93 5.15 3.84 -16.05
N GLY A 94 5.54 2.61 -15.69
CA GLY A 94 6.79 2.32 -14.99
C GLY A 94 6.65 2.08 -13.48
N ALA A 95 5.46 1.72 -13.00
CA ALA A 95 5.28 1.27 -11.63
C ALA A 95 6.10 0.00 -11.35
N ASP A 96 6.68 -0.06 -10.15
CA ASP A 96 7.42 -1.21 -9.63
C ASP A 96 6.53 -2.02 -8.66
N ASP A 97 5.63 -1.33 -7.94
CA ASP A 97 4.72 -1.90 -6.95
C ASP A 97 3.26 -1.48 -7.21
N LEU A 98 2.32 -2.42 -7.05
CA LEU A 98 0.88 -2.23 -7.23
C LEU A 98 0.14 -2.56 -5.91
N ASP A 99 -0.41 -1.55 -5.24
CA ASP A 99 -1.22 -1.71 -4.02
C ASP A 99 -2.72 -1.71 -4.40
N PHE A 100 -3.30 -2.89 -4.63
CA PHE A 100 -4.73 -3.07 -4.91
C PHE A 100 -5.59 -2.96 -3.66
N VAL A 101 -6.76 -2.33 -3.77
CA VAL A 101 -7.78 -2.42 -2.72
C VAL A 101 -8.64 -3.67 -2.92
N CYS A 102 -8.65 -4.56 -1.92
CA CYS A 102 -9.57 -5.70 -1.89
C CYS A 102 -11.01 -5.17 -1.87
N ASN A 103 -11.94 -5.87 -2.53
CA ASN A 103 -13.36 -5.59 -2.37
C ASN A 103 -13.86 -6.09 -1.00
N TYR A 104 -13.48 -5.39 0.07
CA TYR A 104 -13.77 -5.77 1.45
C TYR A 104 -15.27 -5.72 1.77
N GLU A 105 -16.07 -4.93 1.04
CA GLU A 105 -17.53 -4.95 1.16
C GLU A 105 -18.14 -6.21 0.53
N ALA A 106 -17.66 -6.66 -0.64
CA ALA A 106 -18.07 -7.94 -1.21
C ALA A 106 -17.68 -9.11 -0.29
N PHE A 107 -16.48 -9.06 0.30
CA PHE A 107 -16.04 -10.02 1.31
C PHE A 107 -17.00 -10.07 2.51
N LYS A 108 -17.38 -8.92 3.07
CA LYS A 108 -18.35 -8.81 4.18
C LYS A 108 -19.73 -9.34 3.79
N ALA A 109 -20.13 -9.19 2.53
CA ALA A 109 -21.38 -9.72 1.99
C ALA A 109 -21.34 -11.23 1.69
N GLY A 110 -20.18 -11.88 1.86
CA GLY A 110 -20.00 -13.32 1.61
C GLY A 110 -19.72 -13.67 0.15
N ASP A 111 -19.47 -12.69 -0.72
CA ASP A 111 -19.07 -12.92 -2.11
C ASP A 111 -17.57 -13.23 -2.20
N ILE A 112 -17.21 -14.38 -1.64
CA ILE A 112 -15.82 -14.81 -1.49
C ILE A 112 -15.20 -15.16 -2.84
N ASP A 113 -15.98 -15.69 -3.78
CA ASP A 113 -15.45 -16.13 -5.07
C ASP A 113 -15.05 -14.94 -5.96
N LEU A 114 -15.82 -13.85 -5.94
CA LEU A 114 -15.40 -12.59 -6.56
C LEU A 114 -14.06 -12.10 -6.01
N VAL A 115 -13.92 -12.07 -4.68
CA VAL A 115 -12.69 -11.58 -4.02
C VAL A 115 -11.49 -12.46 -4.34
N LYS A 116 -11.67 -13.79 -4.38
CA LYS A 116 -10.63 -14.73 -4.81
C LYS A 116 -10.20 -14.49 -6.24
N GLU A 117 -11.16 -14.30 -7.15
CA GLU A 117 -10.86 -14.05 -8.56
C GLU A 117 -10.07 -12.75 -8.74
N GLU A 118 -10.46 -11.68 -8.04
CA GLU A 118 -9.71 -10.43 -8.03
C GLU A 118 -8.28 -10.60 -7.53
N ILE A 119 -8.10 -11.28 -6.39
CA ILE A 119 -6.77 -11.55 -5.81
C ILE A 119 -5.90 -12.33 -6.80
N LEU A 120 -6.45 -13.41 -7.36
CA LEU A 120 -5.73 -14.28 -8.29
C LEU A 120 -5.30 -13.51 -9.54
N LYS A 121 -6.24 -12.84 -10.21
CA LYS A 121 -5.98 -12.18 -11.50
C LYS A 121 -5.13 -10.92 -11.36
N GLY A 122 -5.36 -10.10 -10.33
CA GLY A 122 -4.50 -8.95 -10.05
C GLY A 122 -3.07 -9.36 -9.72
N THR A 123 -2.91 -10.43 -8.93
CA THR A 123 -1.58 -10.97 -8.58
C THR A 123 -0.88 -11.58 -9.80
N GLN A 124 -1.61 -12.35 -10.61
CA GLN A 124 -1.09 -12.92 -11.85
C GLN A 124 -0.58 -11.84 -12.82
N LEU A 125 -1.33 -10.74 -12.97
CA LEU A 125 -0.92 -9.62 -13.81
C LEU A 125 0.37 -8.97 -13.30
N GLY A 126 0.44 -8.67 -12.00
CA GLY A 126 1.62 -8.03 -11.41
C GLY A 126 2.87 -8.92 -11.49
N LEU A 127 2.77 -10.18 -11.08
CA LEU A 127 3.91 -11.10 -11.07
C LEU A 127 4.43 -11.42 -12.48
N SER A 128 3.54 -11.57 -13.47
CA SER A 128 3.96 -11.80 -14.87
C SER A 128 4.74 -10.61 -15.48
N HIS A 129 4.63 -9.43 -14.87
CA HIS A 129 5.39 -8.23 -15.23
C HIS A 129 6.51 -7.90 -14.23
N ASN A 130 6.89 -8.85 -13.36
CA ASN A 130 7.92 -8.68 -12.32
C ASN A 130 7.63 -7.52 -11.36
N LYS A 131 6.37 -7.36 -10.95
CA LYS A 131 5.94 -6.32 -10.00
C LYS A 131 5.66 -6.89 -8.63
N THR A 132 5.87 -6.08 -7.60
CA THR A 132 5.36 -6.37 -6.26
C THR A 132 3.87 -6.08 -6.22
N VAL A 133 3.06 -7.01 -5.72
CA VAL A 133 1.61 -6.84 -5.56
C VAL A 133 1.28 -6.75 -4.08
N LYS A 134 0.43 -5.82 -3.68
CA LYS A 134 -0.04 -5.71 -2.30
C LYS A 134 -1.55 -5.59 -2.26
N TRP A 135 -2.18 -6.34 -1.38
CA TRP A 135 -3.62 -6.34 -1.19
C TRP A 135 -4.00 -5.60 0.07
N ILE A 136 -4.63 -4.44 -0.07
CA ILE A 136 -5.16 -3.61 1.02
C ILE A 136 -6.47 -4.22 1.49
N ILE A 137 -6.51 -4.69 2.74
CA ILE A 137 -7.71 -5.32 3.33
C ILE A 137 -8.65 -4.31 4.00
N GLU A 138 -8.17 -3.10 4.24
CA GLU A 138 -8.84 -2.03 4.98
C GLU A 138 -9.27 -2.44 6.39
N VAL A 139 -8.29 -2.61 7.30
CA VAL A 139 -8.54 -3.09 8.67
C VAL A 139 -9.54 -2.25 9.46
N ALA A 140 -9.65 -0.95 9.18
CA ALA A 140 -10.61 -0.07 9.86
C ALA A 140 -12.08 -0.38 9.49
N ALA A 141 -12.33 -1.11 8.40
CA ALA A 141 -13.66 -1.54 7.96
C ALA A 141 -14.03 -2.95 8.43
N LEU A 142 -13.11 -3.65 9.11
CA LEU A 142 -13.20 -5.08 9.43
C LEU A 142 -13.08 -5.32 10.94
N ASN A 143 -13.77 -6.34 11.44
CA ASN A 143 -13.50 -6.88 12.79
C ASN A 143 -12.33 -7.88 12.77
N GLU A 144 -11.83 -8.28 13.95
CA GLU A 144 -10.68 -9.19 14.08
C GLU A 144 -10.85 -10.52 13.34
N LEU A 145 -12.06 -11.10 13.37
CA LEU A 145 -12.36 -12.34 12.64
C LEU A 145 -12.28 -12.13 11.12
N GLN A 146 -12.79 -11.00 10.63
CA GLN A 146 -12.71 -10.65 9.22
C GLN A 146 -11.28 -10.35 8.77
N ILE A 147 -10.46 -9.68 9.60
CA ILE A 147 -9.03 -9.47 9.34
C ILE A 147 -8.31 -10.82 9.22
N THR A 148 -8.59 -11.74 10.15
CA THR A 148 -8.07 -13.11 10.15
C THR A 148 -8.44 -13.82 8.84
N GLN A 149 -9.73 -13.83 8.51
CA GLN A 149 -10.26 -14.56 7.35
C GLN A 149 -9.77 -13.99 6.02
N LEU A 150 -9.77 -12.66 5.84
CA LEU A 150 -9.34 -12.04 4.59
C LEU A 150 -7.82 -12.14 4.38
N SER A 151 -7.03 -12.01 5.45
CA SER A 151 -5.57 -12.23 5.38
C SER A 151 -5.25 -13.68 5.01
N ALA A 152 -5.93 -14.64 5.64
CA ALA A 152 -5.79 -16.05 5.31
C ALA A 152 -6.30 -16.38 3.90
N LEU A 153 -7.36 -15.73 3.43
CA LEU A 153 -7.89 -15.89 2.08
C LEU A 153 -6.84 -15.49 1.03
N ILE A 154 -6.23 -14.31 1.18
CA ILE A 154 -5.17 -13.84 0.29
C ILE A 154 -4.04 -14.86 0.26
N LYS A 155 -3.50 -15.23 1.43
CA LYS A 155 -2.46 -16.26 1.55
C LYS A 155 -2.83 -17.55 0.82
N ASN A 156 -4.02 -18.09 1.07
CA ASN A 156 -4.43 -19.37 0.51
C ASN A 156 -4.56 -19.31 -1.03
N VAL A 157 -5.08 -18.20 -1.58
CA VAL A 157 -5.11 -17.97 -3.03
C VAL A 157 -3.68 -17.95 -3.58
N ILE A 158 -2.74 -17.29 -2.91
CA ILE A 158 -1.36 -17.21 -3.39
C ILE A 158 -0.65 -18.57 -3.34
N ILE A 159 -0.67 -19.24 -2.20
CA ILE A 159 0.00 -20.55 -2.02
C ILE A 159 -0.55 -21.60 -3.00
N SER A 160 -1.84 -21.55 -3.32
CA SER A 160 -2.47 -22.55 -4.20
C SER A 160 -2.23 -22.33 -5.69
N ASN A 161 -1.74 -21.15 -6.10
CA ASN A 161 -1.69 -20.75 -7.51
C ASN A 161 -0.33 -20.22 -7.99
N PHE A 162 0.64 -20.01 -7.09
CA PHE A 162 1.94 -19.45 -7.39
C PHE A 162 3.05 -20.23 -6.69
N GLU A 163 4.23 -20.20 -7.27
CA GLU A 163 5.44 -20.82 -6.71
C GLU A 163 5.96 -20.05 -5.49
N GLU A 164 6.68 -20.74 -4.60
CA GLU A 164 7.14 -20.16 -3.32
C GLU A 164 8.07 -18.94 -3.49
N ASP A 165 8.84 -18.88 -4.59
CA ASP A 165 9.75 -17.77 -4.87
C ASP A 165 9.01 -16.44 -5.10
N ALA A 166 7.76 -16.50 -5.56
CA ALA A 166 6.90 -15.35 -5.76
C ALA A 166 6.30 -14.78 -4.47
N PHE A 167 6.24 -15.57 -3.38
CA PHE A 167 5.54 -15.18 -2.14
C PHE A 167 6.10 -13.90 -1.53
N SER A 168 7.42 -13.69 -1.63
CA SER A 168 8.09 -12.49 -1.13
C SER A 168 7.68 -11.20 -1.86
N SER A 169 7.08 -11.32 -3.04
CA SER A 169 6.60 -10.21 -3.89
C SER A 169 5.10 -9.95 -3.73
N VAL A 170 4.38 -10.69 -2.86
CA VAL A 170 2.95 -10.49 -2.64
C VAL A 170 2.67 -10.16 -1.18
N PHE A 171 2.15 -8.97 -0.90
CA PHE A 171 1.93 -8.49 0.46
C PHE A 171 0.45 -8.45 0.83
N VAL A 172 0.18 -8.60 2.12
CA VAL A 172 -1.07 -8.11 2.73
C VAL A 172 -0.81 -6.74 3.35
N LYS A 173 -1.59 -5.74 2.97
CA LYS A 173 -1.49 -4.35 3.44
C LYS A 173 -2.68 -3.99 4.31
N SER A 174 -2.44 -3.28 5.41
CA SER A 174 -3.49 -2.99 6.40
C SER A 174 -4.59 -2.06 5.88
N SER A 175 -4.25 -0.84 5.47
CA SER A 175 -5.23 0.22 5.21
C SER A 175 -4.88 1.14 4.05
N THR A 176 -5.92 1.81 3.52
CA THR A 176 -5.74 2.91 2.56
C THR A 176 -5.28 4.20 3.24
N GLY A 177 -5.71 4.43 4.48
CA GLY A 177 -5.58 5.70 5.19
C GLY A 177 -6.70 6.70 4.85
N PHE A 178 -7.65 6.34 3.98
CA PHE A 178 -8.75 7.20 3.52
C PHE A 178 -10.13 6.72 4.00
N TYR A 179 -10.18 5.60 4.70
CA TYR A 179 -11.43 5.08 5.26
C TYR A 179 -11.96 6.03 6.35
N LYS A 180 -13.21 6.46 6.23
CA LYS A 180 -13.83 7.34 7.21
C LYS A 180 -14.29 6.52 8.40
N THR A 181 -13.64 6.71 9.54
CA THR A 181 -14.05 6.11 10.81
C THR A 181 -15.01 7.01 11.55
N GLU A 182 -15.95 6.42 12.29
CA GLU A 182 -16.84 7.15 13.20
C GLU A 182 -16.19 7.30 14.58
N ASN A 183 -16.61 8.31 15.34
CA ASN A 183 -16.26 8.48 16.76
C ASN A 183 -14.76 8.50 17.07
N ASN A 184 -13.92 9.05 16.19
CA ASN A 184 -12.46 9.12 16.32
C ASN A 184 -11.77 7.75 16.48
N LEU A 185 -12.40 6.66 16.02
CA LEU A 185 -11.73 5.37 15.98
C LEU A 185 -10.48 5.44 15.08
N PRO A 186 -9.39 4.73 15.44
CA PRO A 186 -8.18 4.73 14.64
C PRO A 186 -8.45 4.34 13.18
N ASN A 187 -8.02 5.20 12.26
CA ASN A 187 -7.95 4.89 10.83
C ASN A 187 -6.54 4.39 10.53
N GLY A 188 -6.40 3.09 10.22
CA GLY A 188 -5.14 2.50 9.81
C GLY A 188 -4.68 1.29 10.61
N ALA A 189 -3.39 0.97 10.47
CA ALA A 189 -2.71 -0.07 11.21
C ALA A 189 -2.72 0.21 12.72
N THR A 190 -3.12 -0.80 13.49
CA THR A 190 -2.91 -0.87 14.93
C THR A 190 -2.00 -2.06 15.23
N VAL A 191 -1.34 -2.06 16.39
CA VAL A 191 -0.51 -3.21 16.81
C VAL A 191 -1.32 -4.51 16.84
N SER A 192 -2.58 -4.46 17.29
CA SER A 192 -3.45 -5.64 17.32
C SER A 192 -3.80 -6.15 15.92
N SER A 193 -4.24 -5.27 15.02
CA SER A 193 -4.58 -5.69 13.65
C SER A 193 -3.37 -6.22 12.89
N VAL A 194 -2.18 -5.61 13.06
CA VAL A 194 -0.94 -6.07 12.43
C VAL A 194 -0.51 -7.45 12.94
N LYS A 195 -0.65 -7.74 14.25
CA LYS A 195 -0.37 -9.08 14.79
C LYS A 195 -1.26 -10.14 14.16
N ILE A 196 -2.57 -9.88 14.09
CA ILE A 196 -3.53 -10.79 13.44
C ILE A 196 -3.14 -11.02 11.96
N MET A 197 -2.78 -9.95 11.24
CA MET A 197 -2.34 -10.06 9.84
C MET A 197 -1.09 -10.94 9.72
N LEU A 198 -0.06 -10.71 10.54
CA LEU A 198 1.20 -11.47 10.49
C LEU A 198 0.97 -12.97 10.75
N GLU A 199 0.14 -13.32 11.72
CA GLU A 199 -0.19 -14.71 12.05
C GLU A 199 -0.94 -15.41 10.91
N ASN A 200 -1.76 -14.68 10.15
CA ASN A 200 -2.67 -15.27 9.17
C ASN A 200 -2.22 -15.16 7.71
N ALA A 201 -1.36 -14.18 7.39
CA ALA A 201 -0.82 -13.94 6.05
C ALA A 201 0.43 -14.77 5.73
N SER A 202 1.17 -15.25 6.75
CA SER A 202 2.42 -16.00 6.56
C SER A 202 2.25 -17.18 5.59
N PRO A 203 3.09 -17.33 4.55
CA PRO A 203 4.43 -16.76 4.42
C PRO A 203 4.49 -15.38 3.74
N LEU A 204 3.35 -14.79 3.38
CA LEU A 204 3.31 -13.50 2.71
C LEU A 204 3.76 -12.37 3.65
N PRO A 205 4.61 -11.43 3.18
CA PRO A 205 4.99 -10.27 3.98
C PRO A 205 3.82 -9.32 4.24
N VAL A 206 3.87 -8.59 5.36
CA VAL A 206 2.88 -7.58 5.72
C VAL A 206 3.43 -6.18 5.53
N LYS A 207 2.57 -5.27 5.01
CA LYS A 207 2.78 -3.82 4.98
C LYS A 207 1.81 -3.12 5.94
N ALA A 208 2.35 -2.43 6.94
CA ALA A 208 1.56 -1.55 7.80
C ALA A 208 1.39 -0.18 7.13
N ALA A 209 0.18 0.33 7.06
CA ALA A 209 -0.12 1.65 6.50
C ALA A 209 -1.33 2.27 7.18
N GLY A 210 -1.38 3.61 7.18
CA GLY A 210 -2.35 4.38 7.96
C GLY A 210 -2.00 4.36 9.45
N GLY A 211 -1.81 5.52 10.07
CA GLY A 211 -1.62 5.62 11.52
C GLY A 211 -0.18 5.48 12.05
N VAL A 212 0.81 5.09 11.24
CA VAL A 212 2.23 5.08 11.67
C VAL A 212 2.85 6.47 11.49
N ARG A 213 3.05 7.18 12.60
CA ARG A 213 3.41 8.62 12.63
C ARG A 213 4.69 8.94 13.37
N THR A 214 5.17 8.03 14.21
CA THR A 214 6.39 8.23 15.00
C THR A 214 7.44 7.17 14.69
N TYR A 215 8.69 7.50 14.97
CA TYR A 215 9.80 6.54 14.88
C TYR A 215 9.57 5.29 15.76
N ASN A 216 9.04 5.48 16.98
CA ASN A 216 8.78 4.37 17.90
C ASN A 216 7.68 3.44 17.40
N GLU A 217 6.58 3.97 16.84
CA GLU A 217 5.55 3.15 16.21
C GLU A 217 6.12 2.38 15.02
N ALA A 218 6.94 3.03 14.19
CA ALA A 218 7.55 2.37 13.04
C ALA A 218 8.52 1.26 13.46
N LEU A 219 9.35 1.49 14.49
CA LEU A 219 10.20 0.45 15.08
C LEU A 219 9.37 -0.71 15.61
N GLN A 220 8.32 -0.44 16.38
CA GLN A 220 7.46 -1.47 16.94
C GLN A 220 6.84 -2.35 15.84
N MET A 221 6.36 -1.76 14.75
CA MET A 221 5.83 -2.52 13.62
C MET A 221 6.90 -3.43 12.98
N ILE A 222 8.12 -2.92 12.81
CA ILE A 222 9.24 -3.69 12.24
C ILE A 222 9.63 -4.85 13.16
N GLU A 223 9.69 -4.62 14.48
CA GLU A 223 9.99 -5.65 15.48
C GLU A 223 8.94 -6.77 15.51
N LEU A 224 7.67 -6.45 15.21
CA LEU A 224 6.63 -7.46 15.04
C LEU A 224 6.82 -8.31 13.77
N GLY A 225 7.59 -7.84 12.79
CA GLY A 225 7.89 -8.55 11.55
C GLY A 225 7.37 -7.89 10.28
N VAL A 226 6.79 -6.69 10.37
CA VAL A 226 6.35 -5.91 9.19
C VAL A 226 7.55 -5.61 8.29
N LYS A 227 7.36 -5.76 6.97
CA LYS A 227 8.43 -5.57 5.98
C LYS A 227 8.38 -4.22 5.28
N ARG A 228 7.24 -3.54 5.32
CA ARG A 228 7.02 -2.22 4.68
C ARG A 228 6.09 -1.35 5.53
N ILE A 229 6.34 -0.05 5.56
CA ILE A 229 5.53 0.94 6.29
C ILE A 229 5.15 2.07 5.34
N GLY A 230 3.85 2.23 5.08
CA GLY A 230 3.32 3.37 4.32
C GLY A 230 2.98 4.56 5.22
N THR A 231 3.58 5.70 4.96
CA THR A 231 3.37 6.94 5.75
C THR A 231 3.63 8.20 4.91
N SER A 232 2.90 9.28 5.18
CA SER A 232 3.22 10.62 4.65
C SER A 232 4.29 11.35 5.45
N GLY A 233 4.63 10.87 6.66
CA GLY A 233 5.65 11.45 7.52
C GLY A 233 6.99 10.73 7.45
N ALA A 234 7.35 10.19 6.28
CA ALA A 234 8.51 9.30 6.15
C ALA A 234 9.81 9.98 6.60
N LYS A 235 10.04 11.24 6.21
CA LYS A 235 11.22 12.01 6.63
C LYS A 235 11.27 12.30 8.13
N ALA A 236 10.17 12.74 8.72
CA ALA A 236 10.08 12.97 10.16
C ALA A 236 10.42 11.67 10.93
N ILE A 237 9.76 10.57 10.57
CA ILE A 237 10.02 9.25 11.15
C ILE A 237 11.50 8.85 10.97
N ALA A 238 12.06 9.02 9.77
CA ALA A 238 13.45 8.64 9.49
C ALA A 238 14.50 9.49 10.24
N ASN A 239 14.11 10.66 10.73
CA ASN A 239 14.94 11.56 11.54
C ASN A 239 14.67 11.45 13.05
N GLY A 240 13.77 10.54 13.48
CA GLY A 240 13.42 10.38 14.89
C GLY A 240 12.42 11.41 15.40
N GLU A 241 11.73 12.12 14.51
CA GLU A 241 10.75 13.16 14.81
C GLU A 241 9.32 12.59 14.77
N GLU A 242 8.37 13.33 15.37
CA GLU A 242 6.94 13.02 15.30
C GLU A 242 6.25 13.82 14.19
N THR A 243 5.28 13.22 13.48
CA THR A 243 4.44 13.94 12.51
C THR A 243 2.98 14.01 12.93
N SER A 244 2.38 15.20 12.79
CA SER A 244 0.93 15.43 12.94
C SER A 244 0.16 15.30 11.62
N SER A 245 0.83 14.96 10.52
CA SER A 245 0.22 14.91 9.18
C SER A 245 -0.88 13.84 9.11
N GLN A 246 -2.07 14.24 8.63
CA GLN A 246 -3.24 13.36 8.48
C GLN A 246 -3.70 13.28 7.01
N TYR A 247 -4.24 12.11 6.66
CA TYR A 247 -5.03 11.89 5.45
C TYR A 247 -6.51 11.98 5.78
#